data_AF-A0A2N6E7D4-F1
#
_entry.id   AF-A0A2N6E7D4-F1
#
_cell.length_a   1.000
_cell.length_b   1.000
_cell.length_c   1.000
_cell.angle_alpha   90.00
_cell.angle_beta   90.00
_cell.angle_gamma   90.00
#
_symmetry.space_group_name_H-M   'P 1'
#
loop_
_entity.id
_entity.type
_entity.pdbx_description
1 polymer ?
#
loop_
_entity_poly.entity_id
_entity_poly.type
_entity_poly.pdbx_seq_one_letter_code
_entity_poly.pdbx_strand_id
1 'polypeptide(L)'
;MKIFTKDRLTLLAVITVLVVLGIVMGRRLMVSTPPPAPPPPAMEEPRNLREVILYFGDPGGSYLAAEAREIEDCPNEADCIASTVRALADGPLGDLVPVIPSHAIVRGVSVEEGTATVDFGRELISAHPGGSGSELLTTYGLANTLAVNFPHIRQVQILVEGAAVETIKGHVDLRSPIPADFDFSRPPEGWAPGFGEEGLNTPAASAERDE
;
A
#
# COMPACT_ATOMS: atom_id res chain seq x y z
N MET A 1 -26.14 65.55 69.82
CA MET A 1 -25.73 65.62 68.40
C MET A 1 -24.71 64.52 68.09
N LYS A 2 -25.12 63.25 68.01
CA LYS A 2 -24.24 62.06 67.79
C LYS A 2 -24.65 61.20 66.58
N ILE A 3 -25.62 61.68 65.80
CA ILE A 3 -26.30 60.90 64.74
C ILE A 3 -25.46 60.90 63.45
N PHE A 4 -24.77 62.02 63.16
CA PHE A 4 -24.09 62.24 61.88
C PHE A 4 -22.82 61.38 61.64
N THR A 5 -22.17 60.91 62.70
CA THR A 5 -20.96 60.04 62.58
C THR A 5 -21.33 58.59 62.29
N LYS A 6 -22.51 58.16 62.76
CA LYS A 6 -22.98 56.78 62.62
C LYS A 6 -23.39 56.48 61.18
N ASP A 7 -24.04 57.43 60.52
CA ASP A 7 -24.46 57.32 59.11
C ASP A 7 -23.29 57.33 58.13
N ARG A 8 -22.22 58.09 58.44
CA ARG A 8 -20.99 58.07 57.64
C ARG A 8 -20.22 56.76 57.82
N LEU A 9 -20.24 56.21 59.02
CA LEU A 9 -19.58 54.93 59.33
C LEU A 9 -20.32 53.75 58.67
N THR A 10 -21.65 53.74 58.67
CA THR A 10 -22.44 52.72 57.97
C THR A 10 -22.28 52.81 56.46
N LEU A 11 -22.24 54.03 55.89
CA LEU A 11 -22.05 54.23 54.46
C LEU A 11 -20.66 53.80 53.98
N LEU A 12 -19.60 54.06 54.77
CA LEU A 12 -18.25 53.56 54.49
C LEU A 12 -18.16 52.02 54.57
N ALA A 13 -18.85 51.39 55.52
CA ALA A 13 -18.89 49.94 55.67
C ALA A 13 -19.61 49.26 54.48
N VAL A 14 -20.70 49.83 53.98
CA VAL A 14 -21.40 49.29 52.80
C VAL A 14 -20.56 49.43 51.53
N ILE A 15 -19.90 50.58 51.33
CA ILE A 15 -19.02 50.79 50.16
C ILE A 15 -17.86 49.79 50.16
N THR A 16 -17.23 49.56 51.31
CA THR A 16 -16.12 48.58 51.41
C THR A 16 -16.59 47.17 51.10
N VAL A 17 -17.78 46.76 51.56
CA VAL A 17 -18.37 45.45 51.22
C VAL A 17 -18.65 45.35 49.71
N LEU A 18 -19.22 46.39 49.09
CA LEU A 18 -19.50 46.39 47.65
C LEU A 18 -18.22 46.35 46.80
N VAL A 19 -17.16 47.06 47.21
CA VAL A 19 -15.85 47.03 46.54
C VAL A 19 -15.22 45.65 46.67
N VAL A 20 -15.25 45.03 47.86
CA VAL A 20 -14.72 43.67 48.05
C VAL A 20 -15.52 42.65 47.23
N LEU A 21 -16.85 42.75 47.19
CA LEU A 21 -17.71 41.87 46.39
C LEU A 21 -17.43 42.04 44.89
N GLY A 22 -17.26 43.27 44.43
CA GLY A 22 -16.90 43.59 43.05
C GLY A 22 -15.55 43.03 42.64
N ILE A 23 -14.53 43.12 43.52
CA ILE A 23 -13.20 42.53 43.28
C ILE A 23 -13.28 41.00 43.22
N VAL A 24 -14.02 40.37 44.13
CA VAL A 24 -14.17 38.91 44.16
C VAL A 24 -14.91 38.40 42.91
N MET A 25 -15.97 39.10 42.49
CA MET A 25 -16.72 38.75 41.27
C MET A 25 -15.92 39.03 40.00
N GLY A 26 -15.17 40.14 39.96
CA GLY A 26 -14.26 40.48 38.86
C GLY A 26 -13.16 39.43 38.67
N ARG A 27 -12.60 38.89 39.76
CA ARG A 27 -11.64 37.78 39.69
C ARG A 27 -12.27 36.50 39.15
N ARG A 28 -13.55 36.24 39.42
CA ARG A 28 -14.27 35.05 38.90
C ARG A 28 -14.59 35.18 37.40
N LEU A 29 -14.90 36.39 36.93
CA LEU A 29 -15.18 36.66 35.51
C LEU A 29 -13.91 36.74 34.64
N MET A 30 -12.74 36.96 35.26
CA MET A 30 -11.45 37.00 34.58
C MET A 30 -10.68 35.68 34.63
N VAL A 31 -11.29 34.58 35.08
CA VAL A 31 -10.75 33.24 34.83
C VAL A 31 -11.10 32.88 33.38
N SER A 32 -10.32 33.43 32.45
CA SER A 32 -10.32 32.96 31.07
C SER A 32 -9.92 31.49 31.08
N THR A 33 -10.84 30.60 30.74
CA THR A 33 -10.48 29.22 30.44
C THR A 33 -9.49 29.27 29.28
N PRO A 34 -8.28 28.70 29.42
CA PRO A 34 -7.38 28.60 28.30
C PRO A 34 -8.09 27.84 27.18
N PRO A 35 -7.93 28.26 25.91
CA PRO A 35 -8.50 27.52 24.79
C PRO A 35 -8.08 26.05 24.89
N PRO A 36 -8.97 25.10 24.53
CA PRO A 36 -8.61 23.69 24.53
C PRO A 36 -7.33 23.54 23.72
N ALA A 37 -6.32 22.93 24.34
CA ALA A 37 -5.08 22.63 23.65
C ALA A 37 -5.41 21.84 22.37
N PRO A 38 -4.71 22.08 21.24
CA PRO A 38 -4.83 21.21 20.08
C PRO A 38 -4.63 19.76 20.55
N PRO A 39 -5.40 18.80 20.02
CA PRO A 39 -5.19 17.41 20.36
C PRO A 39 -3.70 17.08 20.15
N PRO A 40 -3.07 16.32 21.06
CA PRO A 40 -1.69 15.90 20.85
C PRO A 40 -1.57 15.28 19.46
N PRO A 41 -0.45 15.49 18.75
CA PRO A 41 -0.24 14.86 17.45
C PRO A 41 -0.57 13.38 17.61
N ALA A 42 -1.50 12.88 16.78
CA ALA A 42 -1.84 11.47 16.76
C ALA A 42 -0.51 10.72 16.65
N MET A 43 -0.16 9.99 17.70
CA MET A 43 1.04 9.18 17.72
C MET A 43 0.76 8.09 16.69
N GLU A 44 1.25 8.28 15.46
CA GLU A 44 1.17 7.27 14.42
C GLU A 44 1.86 6.04 15.00
N GLU A 45 1.09 4.98 15.26
CA GLU A 45 1.63 3.67 15.61
C GLU A 45 2.75 3.35 14.61
N PRO A 46 3.91 2.83 15.04
CA PRO A 46 4.98 2.50 14.13
C PRO A 46 4.42 1.57 13.05
N ARG A 47 4.29 2.07 11.82
CA ARG A 47 3.83 1.26 10.69
C ARG A 47 4.94 0.27 10.42
N ASN A 48 4.70 -0.99 10.76
CA ASN A 48 5.57 -2.06 10.28
C ASN A 48 5.37 -2.13 8.77
N LEU A 49 6.47 -1.92 8.04
CA LEU A 49 6.51 -1.97 6.59
C LEU A 49 7.26 -3.22 6.16
N ARG A 50 6.86 -3.79 5.04
CA ARG A 50 7.56 -4.86 4.35
C ARG A 50 7.85 -4.45 2.91
N GLU A 51 9.02 -4.80 2.43
CA GLU A 51 9.38 -4.64 1.03
C GLU A 51 8.75 -5.77 0.21
N VAL A 52 8.17 -5.42 -0.94
CA VAL A 52 7.69 -6.36 -1.96
C VAL A 52 8.20 -5.97 -3.33
N ILE A 53 8.32 -6.95 -4.21
CA ILE A 53 8.66 -6.75 -5.62
C ILE A 53 7.40 -6.88 -6.48
N LEU A 54 7.06 -5.85 -7.23
CA LEU A 54 5.89 -5.81 -8.11
C LEU A 54 6.34 -5.76 -9.56
N TYR A 55 5.73 -6.55 -10.43
CA TYR A 55 6.05 -6.59 -11.85
C TYR A 55 5.03 -5.81 -12.68
N PHE A 56 5.49 -4.72 -13.29
CA PHE A 56 4.73 -3.86 -14.19
C PHE A 56 5.23 -3.98 -15.63
N GLY A 57 4.54 -3.41 -16.61
CA GLY A 57 5.06 -3.32 -17.97
C GLY A 57 6.18 -2.31 -18.06
N ASP A 58 7.18 -2.55 -18.90
CA ASP A 58 8.16 -1.51 -19.26
C ASP A 58 7.49 -0.35 -20.02
N PRO A 59 8.12 0.83 -20.14
CA PRO A 59 7.53 1.98 -20.87
C PRO A 59 7.12 1.67 -22.32
N GLY A 60 7.78 0.70 -22.96
CA GLY A 60 7.44 0.22 -24.30
C GLY A 60 6.39 -0.90 -24.35
N GLY A 61 5.91 -1.39 -23.20
CA GLY A 61 4.88 -2.43 -23.10
C GLY A 61 5.27 -3.78 -23.71
N SER A 62 6.56 -4.11 -23.72
CA SER A 62 7.14 -5.28 -24.37
C SER A 62 7.52 -6.39 -23.37
N TYR A 63 7.93 -6.03 -22.15
CA TYR A 63 8.31 -6.97 -21.11
C TYR A 63 7.92 -6.46 -19.72
N LEU A 64 8.06 -7.30 -18.70
CA LEU A 64 7.84 -6.94 -17.31
C LEU A 64 9.09 -6.33 -16.67
N ALA A 65 8.94 -5.22 -15.97
CA ALA A 65 9.97 -4.58 -15.16
C ALA A 65 9.56 -4.64 -13.68
N ALA A 66 10.54 -4.97 -12.83
CA ALA A 66 10.34 -5.04 -11.39
C ALA A 66 10.43 -3.64 -10.73
N GLU A 67 9.54 -3.39 -9.77
CA GLU A 67 9.54 -2.24 -8.88
C GLU A 67 9.53 -2.74 -7.44
N ALA A 68 10.48 -2.27 -6.61
CA ALA A 68 10.43 -2.49 -5.17
C ALA A 68 9.47 -1.50 -4.51
N ARG A 69 8.61 -1.99 -3.62
CA ARG A 69 7.56 -1.22 -2.95
C ARG A 69 7.54 -1.57 -1.47
N GLU A 70 7.54 -0.55 -0.62
CA GLU A 70 7.18 -0.73 0.79
C GLU A 70 5.67 -0.69 0.95
N ILE A 71 5.09 -1.72 1.57
CA ILE A 71 3.67 -1.77 1.91
C ILE A 71 3.48 -2.12 3.38
N GLU A 72 2.30 -1.80 3.90
CA GLU A 72 1.95 -2.10 5.29
C GLU A 72 2.03 -3.62 5.54
N ASP A 73 2.56 -3.96 6.72
CA ASP A 73 2.61 -5.34 7.17
C ASP A 73 1.20 -5.89 7.41
N CYS A 74 1.09 -7.21 7.43
CA CYS A 74 -0.16 -7.94 7.34
C CYS A 74 -0.22 -9.04 8.39
N PRO A 75 -1.40 -9.31 8.97
CA PRO A 75 -1.50 -10.21 10.12
C PRO A 75 -1.40 -11.70 9.76
N ASN A 76 -1.65 -12.06 8.51
CA ASN A 76 -1.57 -13.44 8.01
C ASN A 76 -1.24 -13.45 6.51
N GLU A 77 -0.86 -14.63 6.00
CA GLU A 77 -0.42 -14.82 4.62
C GLU A 77 -1.47 -14.41 3.58
N ALA A 78 -2.74 -14.76 3.78
CA ALA A 78 -3.81 -14.39 2.83
C ALA A 78 -3.96 -12.86 2.74
N ASP A 79 -3.91 -12.16 3.87
CA ASP A 79 -3.93 -10.70 3.89
C ASP A 79 -2.66 -10.10 3.25
N CYS A 80 -1.51 -10.74 3.40
CA CYS A 80 -0.27 -10.35 2.72
C CYS A 80 -0.36 -10.50 1.21
N ILE A 81 -0.87 -11.63 0.72
CA ILE A 81 -1.06 -11.85 -0.71
C ILE A 81 -2.04 -10.81 -1.25
N ALA A 82 -3.17 -10.61 -0.57
CA ALA A 82 -4.17 -9.63 -0.98
C ALA A 82 -3.61 -8.20 -0.99
N SER A 83 -2.79 -7.80 -0.01
CA SER A 83 -2.16 -6.47 0.01
C SER A 83 -1.13 -6.31 -1.11
N THR A 84 -0.36 -7.35 -1.44
CA THR A 84 0.55 -7.36 -2.59
C THR A 84 -0.21 -7.21 -3.92
N VAL A 85 -1.32 -7.94 -4.12
CA VAL A 85 -2.12 -7.81 -5.35
C VAL A 85 -2.77 -6.43 -5.44
N ARG A 86 -3.25 -5.86 -4.33
CA ARG A 86 -3.78 -4.48 -4.32
C ARG A 86 -2.71 -3.47 -4.68
N ALA A 87 -1.50 -3.60 -4.13
CA ALA A 87 -0.39 -2.72 -4.48
C ALA A 87 -0.02 -2.79 -5.97
N LEU A 88 -0.13 -3.97 -6.58
CA LEU A 88 0.01 -4.15 -8.04
C LEU A 88 -1.15 -3.47 -8.80
N ALA A 89 -2.39 -3.58 -8.32
CA ALA A 89 -3.56 -2.95 -8.91
C ALA A 89 -3.57 -1.41 -8.78
N ASP A 90 -2.91 -0.87 -7.75
CA ASP A 90 -2.72 0.57 -7.57
C ASP A 90 -1.78 1.18 -8.63
N GLY A 91 -1.04 0.35 -9.37
CA GLY A 91 -0.13 0.76 -10.43
C GLY A 91 1.27 1.14 -9.93
N PRO A 92 2.20 1.43 -10.84
CA PRO A 92 3.58 1.78 -10.51
C PRO A 92 3.73 3.22 -9.98
N LEU A 93 4.82 3.48 -9.26
CA LEU A 93 5.16 4.82 -8.76
C LEU A 93 5.95 5.67 -9.76
N GLY A 94 6.62 5.02 -10.72
CA GLY A 94 7.42 5.66 -11.76
C GLY A 94 6.79 5.59 -13.16
N ASP A 95 7.66 5.56 -14.17
CA ASP A 95 7.27 5.59 -15.59
C ASP A 95 6.91 4.19 -16.16
N LEU A 96 6.76 3.18 -15.30
CA LEU A 96 6.32 1.85 -15.71
C LEU A 96 4.85 1.87 -16.11
N VAL A 97 4.43 0.86 -16.87
CA VAL A 97 3.06 0.73 -17.37
C VAL A 97 2.25 -0.18 -16.44
N PRO A 98 1.07 0.25 -15.94
CA PRO A 98 0.23 -0.61 -15.12
C PRO A 98 -0.23 -1.84 -15.91
N VAL A 99 -0.19 -3.01 -15.26
CA VAL A 99 -0.60 -4.28 -15.86
C VAL A 99 -2.02 -4.69 -15.44
N ILE A 100 -2.51 -4.19 -14.31
CA ILE A 100 -3.90 -4.38 -13.90
C ILE A 100 -4.65 -3.06 -14.17
N PRO A 101 -5.89 -3.10 -14.67
CA PRO A 101 -6.69 -1.89 -14.85
C PRO A 101 -6.82 -1.11 -13.54
N SER A 102 -6.69 0.21 -13.62
CA SER A 102 -6.88 1.07 -12.45
C SER A 102 -8.26 0.82 -11.84
N HIS A 103 -8.30 0.76 -10.51
CA HIS A 103 -9.52 0.47 -9.74
C HIS A 103 -10.07 -0.96 -9.90
N ALA A 104 -9.32 -1.91 -10.45
CA ALA A 104 -9.70 -3.31 -10.37
C ALA A 104 -9.84 -3.75 -8.92
N ILE A 105 -11.00 -4.31 -8.58
CA ILE A 105 -11.31 -4.71 -7.20
C ILE A 105 -10.78 -6.13 -6.98
N VAL A 106 -9.89 -6.30 -6.00
CA VAL A 106 -9.50 -7.63 -5.49
C VAL A 106 -10.54 -8.07 -4.47
N ARG A 107 -11.34 -9.07 -4.82
CA ARG A 107 -12.46 -9.57 -4.00
C ARG A 107 -12.03 -10.61 -2.98
N GLY A 108 -11.02 -11.41 -3.31
CA GLY A 108 -10.52 -12.45 -2.42
C GLY A 108 -9.27 -13.14 -2.97
N VAL A 109 -8.54 -13.79 -2.06
CA VAL A 109 -7.39 -14.62 -2.39
C VAL A 109 -7.43 -15.91 -1.58
N SER A 110 -6.96 -17.01 -2.16
CA SER A 110 -6.73 -18.27 -1.47
C SER A 110 -5.49 -18.96 -2.03
N VAL A 111 -4.88 -19.84 -1.25
CA VAL A 111 -3.71 -20.63 -1.69
C VAL A 111 -3.97 -22.10 -1.41
N GLU A 112 -3.78 -22.93 -2.43
CA GLU A 112 -3.90 -24.38 -2.33
C GLU A 112 -2.81 -25.05 -3.21
N GLU A 113 -2.02 -25.94 -2.62
CA GLU A 113 -0.99 -26.73 -3.32
C GLU A 113 0.00 -25.91 -4.19
N GLY A 114 0.32 -24.68 -3.77
CA GLY A 114 1.19 -23.76 -4.49
C GLY A 114 0.52 -23.01 -5.65
N THR A 115 -0.80 -23.05 -5.71
CA THR A 115 -1.65 -22.25 -6.61
C THR A 115 -2.31 -21.14 -5.81
N ALA A 116 -2.05 -19.88 -6.17
CA ALA A 116 -2.81 -18.75 -5.65
C ALA A 116 -4.03 -18.50 -6.51
N THR A 117 -5.23 -18.58 -5.95
CA THR A 117 -6.45 -18.17 -6.63
C THR A 117 -6.75 -16.72 -6.26
N VAL A 118 -6.90 -15.85 -7.25
CA VAL A 118 -7.19 -14.42 -7.06
C VAL A 118 -8.52 -14.10 -7.74
N ASP A 119 -9.53 -13.73 -6.94
CA ASP A 119 -10.84 -13.29 -7.44
C ASP A 119 -10.86 -11.78 -7.62
N PHE A 120 -11.13 -11.34 -8.85
CA PHE A 120 -11.29 -9.95 -9.21
C PHE A 120 -12.77 -9.59 -9.45
N GLY A 121 -13.08 -8.31 -9.32
CA GLY A 121 -14.33 -7.74 -9.81
C GLY A 121 -14.36 -7.70 -11.34
N ARG A 122 -15.55 -7.47 -11.89
CA ARG A 122 -15.78 -7.36 -13.35
C ARG A 122 -14.87 -6.34 -14.06
N GLU A 123 -14.38 -5.36 -13.31
CA GLU A 123 -13.52 -4.27 -13.78
C GLU A 123 -12.25 -4.79 -14.45
N LEU A 124 -11.71 -5.94 -13.99
CA LEU A 124 -10.58 -6.59 -14.62
C LEU A 124 -10.82 -6.85 -16.11
N ILE A 125 -12.05 -7.19 -16.49
CA ILE A 125 -12.44 -7.43 -17.89
C ILE A 125 -12.93 -6.14 -18.52
N SER A 126 -13.88 -5.43 -17.91
CA SER A 126 -14.54 -4.31 -18.59
C SER A 126 -13.60 -3.14 -18.85
N ALA A 127 -12.63 -2.88 -17.96
CA ALA A 127 -11.68 -1.79 -18.07
C ALA A 127 -10.32 -2.20 -18.67
N HIS A 128 -10.12 -3.48 -19.02
CA HIS A 128 -8.89 -3.93 -19.65
C HIS A 128 -8.69 -3.28 -21.03
N PRO A 129 -7.49 -2.77 -21.37
CA PRO A 129 -7.20 -2.23 -22.70
C PRO A 129 -7.31 -3.30 -23.81
N GLY A 130 -7.14 -4.57 -23.44
CA GLY A 130 -7.12 -5.70 -24.37
C GLY A 130 -5.83 -5.76 -25.18
N GLY A 131 -5.79 -6.64 -26.18
CA GLY A 131 -4.58 -6.87 -26.98
C GLY A 131 -3.65 -7.90 -26.34
N SER A 132 -3.04 -8.74 -27.19
CA SER A 132 -2.37 -9.96 -26.74
C SER A 132 -1.20 -9.67 -25.81
N GLY A 133 -0.40 -8.63 -26.12
CA GLY A 133 0.71 -8.21 -25.27
C GLY A 133 0.23 -7.73 -23.89
N SER A 134 -0.80 -6.88 -23.85
CA SER A 134 -1.33 -6.39 -22.57
C SER A 134 -1.92 -7.51 -21.73
N GLU A 135 -2.71 -8.42 -22.30
CA GLU A 135 -3.25 -9.57 -21.54
C GLU A 135 -2.14 -10.48 -21.01
N LEU A 136 -1.06 -10.66 -21.79
CA LEU A 136 0.10 -11.44 -21.39
C LEU A 136 0.82 -10.78 -20.20
N LEU A 137 1.07 -9.47 -20.27
CA LEU A 137 1.69 -8.71 -19.18
C LEU A 137 0.81 -8.68 -17.91
N THR A 138 -0.51 -8.59 -18.04
CA THR A 138 -1.44 -8.71 -16.90
C THR A 138 -1.28 -10.04 -16.18
N THR A 139 -1.27 -11.11 -16.97
CA THR A 139 -1.25 -12.48 -16.44
C THR A 139 0.08 -12.79 -15.77
N TYR A 140 1.20 -12.57 -16.47
CA TYR A 140 2.52 -12.86 -15.93
C TYR A 140 2.99 -11.81 -14.91
N GLY A 141 2.54 -10.56 -15.02
CA GLY A 141 2.79 -9.53 -14.01
C GLY A 141 2.22 -9.93 -12.66
N LEU A 142 0.99 -10.47 -12.63
CA LEU A 142 0.39 -11.04 -11.43
C LEU A 142 1.13 -12.29 -10.95
N ALA A 143 1.37 -13.26 -11.84
CA ALA A 143 2.02 -14.53 -11.48
C ALA A 143 3.43 -14.33 -10.91
N ASN A 144 4.25 -13.51 -11.57
CA ASN A 144 5.63 -13.24 -11.16
C ASN A 144 5.68 -12.42 -9.88
N THR A 145 4.77 -11.46 -9.71
CA THR A 145 4.62 -10.71 -8.46
C THR A 145 4.29 -11.64 -7.29
N LEU A 146 3.38 -12.59 -7.46
CA LEU A 146 3.06 -13.51 -6.37
C LEU A 146 4.21 -14.51 -6.11
N ALA A 147 4.80 -15.08 -7.14
CA ALA A 147 5.87 -16.06 -6.97
C ALA A 147 7.15 -15.47 -6.35
N VAL A 148 7.53 -14.25 -6.70
CA VAL A 148 8.76 -13.62 -6.15
C VAL A 148 8.63 -13.30 -4.66
N ASN A 149 7.42 -12.92 -4.21
CA ASN A 149 7.18 -12.52 -2.82
C ASN A 149 6.77 -13.71 -1.92
N PHE A 150 6.25 -14.79 -2.51
CA PHE A 150 5.74 -15.95 -1.80
C PHE A 150 6.30 -17.23 -2.45
N PRO A 151 7.49 -17.71 -2.03
CA PRO A 151 8.24 -18.75 -2.76
C PRO A 151 7.53 -20.10 -2.93
N HIS A 152 6.51 -20.40 -2.12
CA HIS A 152 5.68 -21.59 -2.25
C HIS A 152 4.57 -21.47 -3.30
N ILE A 153 4.27 -20.25 -3.76
CA ILE A 153 3.33 -19.98 -4.85
C ILE A 153 4.08 -20.08 -6.18
N ARG A 154 3.66 -21.02 -7.03
CA ARG A 154 4.31 -21.29 -8.32
C ARG A 154 3.42 -20.93 -9.51
N GLN A 155 2.12 -20.80 -9.29
CA GLN A 155 1.13 -20.51 -10.32
C GLN A 155 -0.06 -19.76 -9.75
N VAL A 156 -0.82 -19.11 -10.63
CA VAL A 156 -1.97 -18.28 -10.28
C VAL A 156 -3.19 -18.69 -11.09
N GLN A 157 -4.33 -18.88 -10.41
CA GLN A 157 -5.64 -18.97 -11.04
C GLN A 157 -6.36 -17.62 -10.91
N ILE A 158 -6.77 -17.06 -12.04
CA ILE A 158 -7.55 -15.82 -12.08
C ILE A 158 -9.04 -16.19 -12.11
N LEU A 159 -9.83 -15.59 -11.23
CA LEU A 159 -11.29 -15.63 -11.26
C LEU A 159 -11.83 -14.21 -11.46
N VAL A 160 -13.01 -14.12 -12.06
CA VAL A 160 -13.78 -12.88 -12.12
C VAL A 160 -15.18 -13.13 -11.61
N GLU A 161 -15.57 -12.34 -10.62
CA GLU A 161 -16.84 -12.49 -9.93
C GLU A 161 -17.08 -13.90 -9.35
N GLY A 162 -16.02 -14.53 -8.85
CA GLY A 162 -16.03 -15.88 -8.28
C GLY A 162 -16.10 -17.01 -9.31
N ALA A 163 -16.04 -16.70 -10.60
CA ALA A 163 -16.09 -17.68 -11.69
C ALA A 163 -14.78 -17.74 -12.47
N ALA A 164 -14.42 -18.95 -12.91
CA ALA A 164 -13.33 -19.12 -13.87
C ALA A 164 -13.72 -18.49 -15.21
N VAL A 165 -12.75 -17.82 -15.84
CA VAL A 165 -12.93 -17.16 -17.14
C VAL A 165 -12.01 -17.79 -18.16
N GLU A 166 -12.42 -17.79 -19.44
CA GLU A 166 -11.57 -18.32 -20.50
C GLU A 166 -10.42 -17.37 -20.83
N THR A 167 -10.65 -16.07 -20.70
CA THR A 167 -9.74 -15.02 -21.14
C THR A 167 -10.19 -13.66 -20.58
N ILE A 168 -9.31 -12.65 -20.62
CA ILE A 168 -9.69 -11.28 -20.27
C ILE A 168 -10.40 -10.60 -21.45
N LYS A 169 -9.77 -10.56 -22.63
CA LYS A 169 -10.32 -9.95 -23.87
C LYS A 169 -10.14 -10.80 -25.13
N GLY A 170 -9.63 -12.03 -25.03
CA GLY A 170 -9.64 -13.00 -26.14
C GLY A 170 -8.29 -13.60 -26.51
N HIS A 171 -7.22 -13.38 -25.75
CA HIS A 171 -5.87 -13.70 -26.22
C HIS A 171 -5.08 -14.63 -25.31
N VAL A 172 -5.23 -14.53 -23.99
CA VAL A 172 -4.61 -15.45 -23.03
C VAL A 172 -5.67 -16.41 -22.50
N ASP A 173 -5.37 -17.71 -22.52
CA ASP A 173 -6.22 -18.77 -21.94
C ASP A 173 -6.05 -18.81 -20.43
N LEU A 174 -7.12 -18.56 -19.67
CA LEU A 174 -7.15 -18.50 -18.21
C LEU A 174 -7.93 -19.66 -17.57
N ARG A 175 -8.30 -20.68 -18.36
CA ARG A 175 -9.04 -21.86 -17.87
C ARG A 175 -8.22 -22.76 -16.96
N SER A 176 -6.90 -22.58 -16.94
CA SER A 176 -5.97 -23.32 -16.08
C SER A 176 -5.06 -22.35 -15.35
N PRO A 177 -4.52 -22.73 -14.18
CA PRO A 177 -3.56 -21.90 -13.47
C PRO A 177 -2.34 -21.59 -14.34
N ILE A 178 -1.87 -20.34 -14.26
CA ILE A 178 -0.75 -19.84 -15.05
C ILE A 178 0.51 -19.87 -14.19
N PRO A 179 1.54 -20.63 -14.58
CA PRO A 179 2.81 -20.64 -13.86
C PRO A 179 3.49 -19.28 -13.95
N ALA A 180 4.20 -18.91 -12.88
CA ALA A 180 5.14 -17.80 -12.97
C ALA A 180 6.21 -18.12 -14.00
N ASP A 181 6.54 -17.12 -14.82
CA ASP A 181 7.52 -17.22 -15.88
C ASP A 181 8.31 -15.91 -15.95
N PHE A 182 9.53 -15.96 -15.40
CA PHE A 182 10.40 -14.79 -15.28
C PHE A 182 11.14 -14.48 -16.58
N ASP A 183 11.02 -15.30 -17.65
CA ASP A 183 11.60 -15.01 -18.96
C ASP A 183 10.95 -13.77 -19.61
N PHE A 184 9.72 -13.45 -19.22
CA PHE A 184 9.04 -12.21 -19.61
C PHE A 184 9.50 -10.99 -18.81
N SER A 185 10.41 -11.15 -17.85
CA SER A 185 10.77 -10.10 -16.90
C SER A 185 12.24 -9.71 -16.96
N ARG A 186 12.50 -8.44 -16.65
CA ARG A 186 13.84 -7.98 -16.28
C ARG A 186 13.88 -7.74 -14.78
N PRO A 187 14.73 -8.47 -14.03
CA PRO A 187 14.87 -8.21 -12.62
C PRO A 187 15.45 -6.81 -12.36
N PRO A 188 15.30 -6.28 -11.13
CA PRO A 188 15.92 -5.02 -10.76
C PRO A 188 17.44 -5.07 -10.95
N GLU A 189 18.07 -3.96 -11.34
CA GLU A 189 19.54 -3.89 -11.42
C GLU A 189 20.16 -4.27 -10.06
N GLY A 190 21.08 -5.24 -10.07
CA GLY A 190 21.75 -5.73 -8.86
C GLY A 190 21.00 -6.83 -8.08
N TRP A 191 19.82 -7.26 -8.53
CA TRP A 191 19.13 -8.43 -7.98
C TRP A 191 19.66 -9.72 -8.63
N ALA A 192 20.29 -10.59 -7.83
CA ALA A 192 20.62 -11.95 -8.25
C ALA A 192 19.53 -12.90 -7.75
N PRO A 193 18.77 -13.56 -8.63
CA PRO A 193 17.90 -14.63 -8.20
C PRO A 193 18.74 -15.73 -7.56
N GLY A 194 18.34 -16.20 -6.38
CA GLY A 194 18.89 -17.40 -5.74
C GLY A 194 18.52 -18.70 -6.46
N PHE A 195 18.41 -18.70 -7.79
CA PHE A 195 18.32 -19.90 -8.60
C PHE A 195 19.75 -20.25 -9.03
N GLY A 196 20.26 -21.37 -8.51
CA GLY A 196 21.65 -21.75 -8.64
C GLY A 196 22.17 -21.77 -10.08
N GLU A 197 22.93 -20.75 -10.44
CA GLU A 197 23.95 -20.86 -11.49
C GLU A 197 25.21 -21.52 -10.91
N GLU A 198 25.08 -22.76 -10.46
CA GLU A 198 26.24 -23.65 -10.42
C GLU A 198 26.43 -24.22 -11.83
N GLY A 199 27.37 -23.66 -12.60
CA GLY A 199 28.08 -24.49 -13.59
C GLY A 199 28.42 -23.95 -14.97
N LEU A 200 28.35 -22.66 -15.28
CA LEU A 200 28.98 -22.14 -16.51
C LEU A 200 30.31 -21.45 -16.20
N ASN A 201 31.26 -22.28 -15.76
CA ASN A 201 32.68 -22.00 -15.81
C ASN A 201 33.09 -21.74 -17.26
N THR A 202 33.19 -20.48 -17.64
CA THR A 202 33.95 -20.07 -18.82
C THR A 202 35.39 -19.87 -18.36
N PRO A 203 36.36 -20.73 -18.75
CA PRO A 203 37.75 -20.39 -18.54
C PRO A 203 38.13 -19.29 -19.55
N ALA A 204 38.56 -18.16 -19.00
CA ALA A 204 39.31 -17.17 -19.75
C ALA A 204 40.69 -17.71 -20.15
N ALA A 205 41.17 -17.20 -21.29
CA ALA A 205 42.55 -17.16 -21.77
C ALA A 205 43.14 -18.41 -22.44
N SER A 206 43.42 -18.29 -23.74
CA SER A 206 44.81 -18.11 -24.20
C SER A 206 44.83 -17.78 -25.69
N ALA A 207 45.17 -16.54 -26.01
CA ALA A 207 45.77 -16.18 -27.28
C ALA A 207 47.25 -16.58 -27.21
N GLU A 208 47.68 -17.45 -28.11
CA GLU A 208 49.05 -17.51 -28.68
C GLU A 208 49.04 -18.64 -29.71
N ARG A 209 49.08 -18.26 -31.00
CA ARG A 209 49.52 -19.15 -32.08
C ARG A 209 50.63 -18.41 -32.80
N ASP A 210 51.80 -19.01 -32.70
CA ASP A 210 53.01 -18.68 -33.44
C ASP A 210 52.75 -18.66 -34.95
N GLU A 211 53.25 -17.63 -35.61
CA GLU A 211 53.85 -17.66 -36.94
C GLU A 211 55.02 -16.65 -36.99
#